data_AF-A0A2A9DN71-F1
#
_entry.id   AF-A0A2A9DN71-F1
#
_cell.length_a   1.000
_cell.length_b   1.000
_cell.length_c   1.000
_cell.angle_alpha   90.00
_cell.angle_beta   90.00
_cell.angle_gamma   90.00
#
_symmetry.space_group_name_H-M   'P 1'
#
loop_
_entity.id
_entity.type
_entity.pdbx_description
1 polymer ?
#
loop_
_entity_poly.entity_id
_entity_poly.type
_entity_poly.pdbx_seq_one_letter_code
_entity_poly.pdbx_strand_id
1 'polypeptide(L)'
;MTNPFDTPPPAPARRSFPTKIVAIIVAVILALVAVGAVISLQNKKPSNCSIDAIFGSSLTEAEIKDIHNDSESIELPFCNGTWAHLTIDGHDFITAWTGEKWVPYERNQITFLSRGYSCFRESGLRADGAPDELIEQLNLCSADDEATWSNR
;
A
#
# COMPACT_ATOMS: atom_id res chain seq x y z
N MET A 1 -86.88 0.06 -19.99
CA MET A 1 -86.30 -1.28 -19.76
C MET A 1 -84.81 -1.18 -20.03
N THR A 2 -84.01 -1.01 -18.98
CA THR A 2 -82.54 -0.87 -19.06
C THR A 2 -81.90 -2.23 -18.82
N ASN A 3 -81.06 -2.68 -19.77
CA ASN A 3 -80.43 -3.99 -19.73
C ASN A 3 -79.37 -4.06 -18.61
N PRO A 4 -79.39 -5.12 -17.77
CA PRO A 4 -78.49 -5.23 -16.60
C PRO A 4 -77.08 -5.76 -16.91
N PHE A 5 -76.63 -5.78 -18.17
CA PHE A 5 -75.40 -6.49 -18.59
C PHE A 5 -74.22 -5.61 -19.03
N ASP A 6 -74.30 -4.28 -18.95
CA ASP A 6 -73.20 -3.39 -19.33
C ASP A 6 -72.28 -3.03 -18.15
N THR A 7 -71.63 -4.01 -17.53
CA THR A 7 -70.45 -3.73 -16.68
C THR A 7 -69.17 -4.03 -17.46
N PRO A 8 -68.35 -3.02 -17.78
CA PRO A 8 -67.08 -3.23 -18.45
C PRO A 8 -66.12 -4.05 -17.57
N PRO A 9 -65.26 -4.88 -18.16
CA PRO A 9 -64.32 -5.70 -17.42
C PRO A 9 -63.38 -4.82 -16.58
N PRO A 10 -63.07 -5.21 -15.33
CA PRO A 10 -62.19 -4.44 -14.47
C PRO A 10 -60.79 -4.38 -15.09
N ALA A 11 -60.24 -3.16 -15.19
CA ALA A 11 -58.91 -2.93 -15.72
C ALA A 11 -57.85 -3.69 -14.89
N PRO A 12 -56.76 -4.17 -15.54
CA PRO A 12 -55.70 -4.88 -14.84
C PRO A 12 -55.07 -3.99 -13.76
N ALA A 13 -55.04 -4.48 -12.53
CA ALA A 13 -54.43 -3.78 -11.41
C ALA A 13 -52.94 -3.53 -11.69
N ARG A 14 -52.56 -2.25 -11.78
CA ARG A 14 -51.17 -1.82 -11.89
C ARG A 14 -50.42 -2.31 -10.65
N ARG A 15 -49.52 -3.30 -10.80
CA ARG A 15 -48.58 -3.71 -9.75
C ARG A 15 -47.65 -2.55 -9.46
N SER A 16 -48.04 -1.76 -8.45
CA SER A 16 -47.17 -0.85 -7.74
C SER A 16 -46.07 -1.70 -7.08
N PHE A 17 -44.89 -1.71 -7.68
CA PHE A 17 -43.72 -2.20 -6.97
C PHE A 17 -43.56 -1.30 -5.73
N PRO A 18 -43.43 -1.88 -4.53
CA PRO A 18 -43.30 -1.09 -3.32
C PRO A 18 -42.06 -0.22 -3.46
N THR A 19 -42.28 1.08 -3.66
CA THR A 19 -41.24 2.11 -3.86
C THR A 19 -40.18 2.09 -2.77
N LYS A 20 -40.54 1.64 -1.57
CA LYS A 20 -39.61 1.41 -0.45
C LYS A 20 -38.53 0.36 -0.74
N ILE A 21 -38.87 -0.74 -1.43
CA ILE A 21 -37.90 -1.80 -1.75
C ILE A 21 -36.92 -1.31 -2.83
N VAL A 22 -37.43 -0.58 -3.84
CA VAL A 22 -36.59 -0.01 -4.90
C VAL A 22 -35.60 1.00 -4.32
N ALA A 23 -36.04 1.86 -3.40
CA ALA A 23 -35.17 2.84 -2.76
C ALA A 23 -34.05 2.19 -1.93
N ILE A 24 -34.33 1.10 -1.21
CA ILE A 24 -33.34 0.37 -0.43
C ILE A 24 -32.28 -0.25 -1.34
N ILE A 25 -32.69 -0.91 -2.42
CA ILE A 25 -31.77 -1.54 -3.38
C ILE A 25 -30.82 -0.49 -4.00
N VAL A 26 -31.36 0.66 -4.40
CA VAL A 26 -30.56 1.75 -4.97
C VAL A 26 -29.56 2.30 -3.94
N ALA A 27 -29.98 2.48 -2.68
CA ALA A 27 -29.09 2.96 -1.62
C ALA A 27 -27.94 1.99 -1.33
N VAL A 28 -28.22 0.68 -1.32
CA VAL A 28 -27.19 -0.36 -1.11
C VAL A 28 -26.20 -0.38 -2.27
N ILE A 29 -26.67 -0.29 -3.52
CA ILE A 29 -25.78 -0.26 -4.69
C ILE A 29 -24.89 0.98 -4.66
N LEU A 30 -25.45 2.15 -4.36
CA LEU A 30 -24.67 3.39 -4.24
C LEU A 30 -23.62 3.30 -3.12
N ALA A 31 -23.96 2.71 -1.98
CA ALA A 31 -23.01 2.47 -0.90
C ALA A 31 -21.87 1.54 -1.34
N LEU A 32 -22.17 0.44 -2.05
CA LEU A 32 -21.15 -0.48 -2.55
C LEU A 32 -20.23 0.16 -3.59
N VAL A 33 -20.79 0.96 -4.51
CA VAL A 33 -20.00 1.71 -5.51
C VAL A 33 -19.09 2.75 -4.83
N ALA A 34 -19.61 3.46 -3.82
CA ALA A 34 -18.81 4.41 -3.05
C ALA A 34 -17.66 3.72 -2.31
N VAL A 35 -17.92 2.58 -1.65
CA VAL A 35 -16.87 1.78 -0.98
C VAL A 35 -15.85 1.24 -1.99
N GLY A 36 -16.29 0.73 -3.14
CA GLY A 36 -15.40 0.22 -4.19
C GLY A 36 -14.51 1.30 -4.82
N ALA A 37 -15.02 2.52 -4.96
CA ALA A 37 -14.24 3.66 -5.45
C ALA A 37 -13.17 4.11 -4.45
N VAL A 38 -13.49 4.11 -3.15
CA VAL A 38 -12.51 4.44 -2.09
C VAL A 38 -11.38 3.42 -2.03
N ILE A 39 -11.69 2.13 -2.16
CA ILE A 39 -10.67 1.06 -2.20
C ILE A 39 -9.80 1.15 -3.46
N SER A 40 -10.37 1.54 -4.61
CA SER A 40 -9.61 1.73 -5.86
C SER A 40 -8.65 2.93 -5.80
N LEU A 41 -9.00 3.99 -5.06
CA LEU A 41 -8.14 5.18 -4.92
C LEU A 41 -6.90 4.91 -4.05
N GLN A 42 -6.99 4.01 -3.08
CA GLN A 42 -5.87 3.64 -2.21
C GLN A 42 -4.89 2.65 -2.86
N ASN A 43 -5.28 2.02 -3.97
CA ASN A 43 -4.48 1.01 -4.67
C ASN A 43 -3.75 1.53 -5.92
N LYS A 44 -3.50 2.84 -6.02
CA LYS A 44 -2.50 3.33 -6.97
C LYS A 44 -1.13 2.86 -6.50
N LYS A 45 -0.74 1.66 -6.92
CA LYS A 45 0.66 1.24 -6.90
C LYS A 45 1.45 2.37 -7.59
N PRO A 46 2.48 2.94 -6.94
CA PRO A 46 3.33 3.92 -7.56
C PRO A 46 3.91 3.28 -8.82
N SER A 47 3.76 3.97 -9.95
CA SER A 47 4.19 3.48 -11.26
C SER A 47 5.71 3.53 -11.45
N ASN A 48 6.45 3.85 -10.41
CA ASN A 48 7.85 4.21 -10.49
C ASN A 48 8.61 3.61 -9.30
N CYS A 49 9.01 2.36 -9.47
CA CYS A 49 10.15 1.76 -8.80
C CYS A 49 11.45 2.33 -9.40
N SER A 50 11.65 3.64 -9.29
CA SER A 50 12.89 4.31 -9.68
C SER A 50 13.50 4.96 -8.44
N ILE A 51 14.83 5.01 -8.41
CA ILE A 51 15.60 5.70 -7.37
C ILE A 51 15.08 7.14 -7.21
N ASP A 52 14.89 7.84 -8.33
CA ASP A 52 14.34 9.21 -8.35
C ASP A 52 12.94 9.32 -7.72
N ALA A 53 12.11 8.28 -7.83
CA ALA A 53 10.77 8.29 -7.25
C ALA A 53 10.80 8.02 -5.74
N ILE A 54 11.73 7.16 -5.31
CA ILE A 54 11.91 6.79 -3.89
C ILE A 54 12.49 7.97 -3.11
N PHE A 55 13.50 8.65 -3.67
CA PHE A 55 14.08 9.86 -3.08
C PHE A 55 13.36 11.15 -3.49
N GLY A 56 12.29 11.02 -4.26
CA GLY A 56 11.63 12.09 -5.00
C GLY A 56 11.35 13.35 -4.20
N SER A 57 11.98 14.43 -4.66
CA SER A 57 11.88 15.85 -4.27
C SER A 57 12.73 16.37 -3.11
N SER A 58 13.40 15.53 -2.32
CA SER A 58 14.24 16.05 -1.22
C SER A 58 15.71 16.24 -1.59
N LEU A 59 16.23 15.51 -2.58
CA LEU A 59 17.60 15.67 -3.06
C LEU A 59 17.57 16.52 -4.32
N THR A 60 18.33 17.60 -4.33
CA THR A 60 18.49 18.43 -5.52
C THR A 60 19.27 17.66 -6.58
N GLU A 61 19.05 17.96 -7.87
CA GLU A 61 19.78 17.37 -8.99
C GLU A 61 21.32 17.51 -8.84
N ALA A 62 21.78 18.46 -8.02
CA ALA A 62 23.17 18.66 -7.65
C ALA A 62 23.68 17.64 -6.61
N GLU A 63 22.88 17.29 -5.59
CA GLU A 63 23.25 16.28 -4.58
C GLU A 63 23.26 14.87 -5.18
N ILE A 64 22.31 14.57 -6.09
CA ILE A 64 22.29 13.30 -6.83
C ILE A 64 23.54 13.16 -7.71
N LYS A 65 24.02 14.28 -8.28
CA LYS A 65 25.18 14.29 -9.17
C LYS A 65 26.53 14.23 -8.43
N ASP A 66 26.59 14.71 -7.19
CA ASP A 66 27.75 14.51 -6.31
C ASP A 66 27.86 13.05 -5.85
N ILE A 67 26.74 12.42 -5.48
CA ILE A 67 26.67 10.97 -5.19
C ILE A 67 27.15 10.15 -6.41
N HIS A 68 26.79 10.58 -7.62
CA HIS A 68 27.12 9.84 -8.84
C HIS A 68 28.59 9.96 -9.31
N ASN A 69 29.34 10.95 -8.82
CA ASN A 69 30.70 11.22 -9.29
C ASN A 69 31.81 10.63 -8.40
N ASP A 70 31.53 10.33 -7.13
CA ASP A 70 32.48 9.70 -6.20
C ASP A 70 31.95 8.35 -5.67
N SER A 71 31.89 7.34 -6.54
CA SER A 71 31.89 5.90 -6.17
C SER A 71 30.77 5.35 -5.26
N GLU A 72 29.71 6.09 -4.95
CA GLU A 72 28.60 5.56 -4.16
C GLU A 72 27.65 4.76 -5.07
N SER A 73 27.71 3.43 -4.98
CA SER A 73 26.84 2.54 -5.75
C SER A 73 25.47 2.46 -5.07
N ILE A 74 24.52 3.29 -5.52
CA ILE A 74 23.11 3.10 -5.16
C ILE A 74 22.52 1.99 -6.03
N GLU A 75 22.07 0.92 -5.38
CA GLU A 75 21.39 -0.20 -6.03
C GLU A 75 19.94 -0.28 -5.54
N LEU A 76 19.02 -0.69 -6.43
CA LEU A 76 17.61 -0.95 -6.11
C LEU A 76 17.31 -2.44 -6.35
N PRO A 77 17.82 -3.33 -5.48
CA PRO A 77 17.68 -4.79 -5.66
C PRO A 77 16.21 -5.26 -5.65
N PHE A 78 15.32 -4.58 -4.92
CA PHE A 78 13.91 -4.94 -4.84
C PHE A 78 12.96 -3.74 -4.87
N CYS A 79 11.87 -3.85 -5.63
CA CYS A 79 10.70 -2.98 -5.51
C CYS A 79 9.44 -3.62 -6.10
N ASN A 80 8.32 -3.58 -5.36
CA ASN A 80 7.03 -4.14 -5.81
C ASN A 80 5.87 -3.13 -5.84
N GLY A 81 6.17 -1.84 -5.66
CA GLY A 81 5.19 -0.76 -5.56
C GLY A 81 4.53 -0.63 -4.18
N THR A 82 4.97 -1.37 -3.17
CA THR A 82 4.58 -1.13 -1.77
C THR A 82 5.80 -1.06 -0.88
N TRP A 83 6.81 -1.86 -1.21
CA TRP A 83 8.10 -1.89 -0.55
C TRP A 83 9.21 -1.70 -1.58
N ALA A 84 10.31 -1.11 -1.14
CA ALA A 84 11.55 -1.01 -1.89
C ALA A 84 12.75 -1.21 -0.95
N HIS A 85 13.75 -1.95 -1.45
CA HIS A 85 15.05 -2.15 -0.82
C HIS A 85 16.09 -1.42 -1.64
N LEU A 86 16.85 -0.56 -0.97
CA LEU A 86 17.95 0.17 -1.55
C LEU A 86 19.22 -0.24 -0.84
N THR A 87 20.31 -0.36 -1.59
CA THR A 87 21.65 -0.53 -1.02
C THR A 87 22.45 0.70 -1.39
N ILE A 88 22.96 1.41 -0.38
CA ILE A 88 23.82 2.60 -0.55
C ILE A 88 25.13 2.28 0.19
N ASP A 89 26.24 2.22 -0.54
CA ASP A 89 27.56 1.87 0.00
C ASP A 89 27.60 0.55 0.77
N GLY A 90 26.81 -0.43 0.31
CA GLY A 90 26.69 -1.73 0.97
C GLY A 90 25.82 -1.72 2.24
N HIS A 91 25.14 -0.62 2.54
CA HIS A 91 24.17 -0.52 3.62
C HIS A 91 22.74 -0.66 3.09
N ASP A 92 21.95 -1.51 3.74
CA ASP A 92 20.57 -1.77 3.37
C ASP A 92 19.62 -0.72 3.96
N PHE A 93 18.75 -0.19 3.11
CA PHE A 93 17.67 0.72 3.44
C PHE A 93 16.35 0.16 2.92
N ILE A 94 15.32 0.15 3.76
CA ILE A 94 13.97 -0.23 3.35
C ILE A 94 13.10 1.00 3.35
N THR A 95 12.28 1.15 2.32
CA THR A 95 11.23 2.14 2.27
C THR A 95 9.88 1.49 1.99
N ALA A 96 8.83 2.08 2.52
CA ALA A 96 7.45 1.65 2.29
C ALA A 96 6.64 2.79 1.66
N TRP A 97 5.73 2.45 0.76
CA TRP A 97 4.81 3.40 0.13
C TRP A 97 3.59 3.61 1.01
N THR A 98 3.29 4.86 1.38
CA THR A 98 2.13 5.19 2.22
C THR A 98 0.83 5.37 1.45
N GLY A 99 0.88 5.29 0.12
CA GLY A 99 -0.19 5.76 -0.77
C GLY A 99 0.10 7.13 -1.39
N GLU A 100 0.98 7.93 -0.75
CA GLU A 100 1.32 9.28 -1.19
C GLU A 100 2.81 9.49 -1.44
N LYS A 101 3.67 8.88 -0.61
CA LYS A 101 5.12 9.00 -0.70
C LYS A 101 5.82 7.75 -0.18
N TRP A 102 7.07 7.58 -0.60
CA TRP A 102 7.97 6.62 0.02
C TRP A 102 8.44 7.17 1.37
N VAL A 103 8.44 6.32 2.40
CA VAL A 103 8.93 6.66 3.73
C VAL A 103 9.97 5.63 4.19
N PRO A 104 11.06 6.06 4.85
CA PRO A 104 12.00 5.13 5.48
C PRO A 104 11.31 4.21 6.48
N TYR A 105 11.70 2.95 6.50
CA TYR A 105 11.17 1.95 7.41
C TYR A 105 12.18 1.63 8.52
N GLU A 106 11.97 2.22 9.70
CA GLU A 106 12.91 2.14 10.84
C GLU A 106 12.40 1.23 11.98
N ARG A 107 11.10 0.91 12.01
CA ARG A 107 10.42 0.27 13.18
C ARG A 107 11.10 -1.02 13.65
N ASN A 108 11.65 -1.80 12.73
CA ASN A 108 12.27 -3.09 12.99
C ASN A 108 13.74 -3.13 12.62
N GLN A 109 14.36 -1.97 12.44
CA GLN A 109 15.78 -1.83 12.16
C GLN A 109 16.55 -1.74 13.48
N ILE A 110 17.61 -2.53 13.62
CA ILE A 110 18.61 -2.39 14.69
C ILE A 110 19.89 -1.89 14.06
N THR A 111 20.33 -0.70 14.49
CA THR A 111 21.54 -0.05 13.96
C THR A 111 22.72 -0.27 14.90
N PHE A 112 23.76 -0.94 14.40
CA PHE A 112 25.00 -1.17 15.11
C PHE A 112 26.06 -0.16 14.69
N LEU A 113 26.02 1.04 15.30
CA LEU A 113 26.97 2.13 15.01
C LEU A 113 28.44 1.70 15.13
N SER A 114 28.75 0.75 16.01
CA SER A 114 30.11 0.22 16.20
C SER A 114 30.58 -0.74 15.09
N ARG A 115 29.65 -1.31 14.31
CA ARG A 115 29.94 -2.27 13.25
C ARG A 115 29.60 -1.76 11.85
N GLY A 116 29.01 -0.56 11.75
CA GLY A 116 28.66 0.05 10.48
C GLY A 116 27.61 -0.74 9.70
N TYR A 117 26.74 -1.52 10.32
CA TYR A 117 25.63 -2.17 9.62
C TYR A 117 24.34 -2.05 10.41
N SER A 118 23.23 -2.22 9.70
CA SER A 118 21.92 -2.43 10.29
C SER A 118 21.41 -3.82 9.96
N CYS A 119 20.54 -4.35 10.82
CA CYS A 119 19.79 -5.57 10.53
C CYS A 119 18.30 -5.33 10.77
N PHE A 120 17.45 -6.17 10.20
CA PHE A 120 16.01 -6.07 10.36
C PHE A 120 15.42 -7.28 11.07
N ARG A 121 14.44 -7.06 11.95
CA ARG A 121 13.68 -8.16 12.56
C ARG A 121 12.67 -8.73 11.57
N GLU A 122 12.85 -9.99 11.22
CA GLU A 122 11.99 -10.70 10.26
C GLU A 122 10.52 -10.70 10.69
N SER A 123 10.25 -11.04 11.96
CA SER A 123 8.88 -11.14 12.49
C SER A 123 8.11 -9.82 12.36
N GLY A 124 8.80 -8.69 12.57
CA GLY A 124 8.22 -7.36 12.43
C GLY A 124 7.96 -6.95 10.98
N LEU A 125 8.89 -7.27 10.07
CA LEU A 125 8.69 -7.07 8.63
C LEU A 125 7.48 -7.87 8.11
N ARG A 126 7.38 -9.14 8.48
CA ARG A 126 6.22 -9.99 8.12
C ARG A 126 4.92 -9.44 8.69
N ALA A 127 4.92 -9.01 9.95
CA ALA A 127 3.74 -8.42 10.60
C ALA A 127 3.29 -7.13 9.91
N ASP A 128 4.23 -6.35 9.37
CA ASP A 128 3.94 -5.12 8.63
C ASP A 128 3.60 -5.37 7.14
N GLY A 129 3.63 -6.63 6.68
CA GLY A 129 3.24 -7.01 5.33
C GLY A 129 4.35 -6.87 4.28
N ALA A 130 5.61 -6.93 4.69
CA ALA A 130 6.73 -7.08 3.76
C ALA A 130 6.64 -8.44 3.03
N PRO A 131 6.89 -8.49 1.70
CA PRO A 131 6.86 -9.73 0.94
C PRO A 131 8.09 -10.60 1.24
N ASP A 132 7.94 -11.92 1.11
CA ASP A 132 9.02 -12.89 1.35
C ASP A 132 10.26 -12.62 0.51
N GLU A 133 10.08 -12.25 -0.76
CA GLU A 133 11.17 -11.94 -1.70
C GLU A 133 12.03 -10.75 -1.24
N LEU A 134 11.44 -9.77 -0.53
CA LEU A 134 12.20 -8.69 0.10
C LEU A 134 12.97 -9.22 1.30
N ILE A 135 12.29 -9.97 2.17
CA ILE A 135 12.85 -10.49 3.43
C ILE A 135 14.10 -11.35 3.15
N GLU A 136 14.08 -12.15 2.09
CA GLU A 136 15.21 -13.01 1.69
C GLU A 136 16.46 -12.23 1.25
N GLN A 137 16.33 -10.96 0.88
CA GLN A 137 17.45 -10.12 0.41
C GLN A 137 18.07 -9.27 1.51
N LEU A 138 17.44 -9.22 2.69
CA LEU A 138 17.85 -8.33 3.77
C LEU A 138 18.79 -9.01 4.75
N ASN A 139 19.67 -8.22 5.36
CA ASN A 139 20.40 -8.64 6.53
C ASN A 139 19.47 -8.74 7.75
N LEU A 140 19.06 -9.94 8.11
CA LEU A 140 18.16 -10.18 9.25
C LEU A 140 18.92 -10.23 10.57
N CYS A 141 18.31 -9.72 11.64
CA CYS A 141 18.92 -9.76 12.97
C CYS A 141 19.02 -11.18 13.50
N SER A 142 20.20 -11.54 14.05
CA SER A 142 20.36 -12.78 14.81
C SER A 142 19.78 -12.65 16.21
N ALA A 143 19.60 -13.78 16.90
CA ALA A 143 19.17 -13.78 18.31
C ALA A 143 20.14 -13.01 19.22
N ASP A 144 21.43 -13.02 18.91
CA ASP A 144 22.46 -12.30 19.67
C ASP A 144 22.36 -10.78 19.47
N ASP A 145 22.04 -10.33 18.25
CA ASP A 145 21.81 -8.93 17.94
C ASP A 145 20.59 -8.39 18.72
N GLU A 146 19.52 -9.17 18.79
CA GLU A 146 18.33 -8.83 19.56
C GLU A 146 18.59 -8.78 21.07
N ALA A 147 19.31 -9.78 21.61
CA ALA A 147 19.67 -9.83 23.02
C ALA A 147 20.56 -8.65 23.43
N THR A 148 21.49 -8.23 22.57
CA THR A 148 22.37 -7.08 22.82
C THR A 148 21.57 -5.78 22.90
N TRP A 149 20.55 -5.63 22.05
CA TRP A 149 19.69 -4.45 22.07
C TRP A 149 18.75 -4.41 23.29
N SER A 150 18.16 -5.54 23.67
CA SER A 150 17.24 -5.62 24.83
C SER A 150 17.89 -5.31 26.19
N ASN A 151 19.22 -5.33 26.28
CA ASN A 151 19.97 -5.03 27.49
C ASN A 151 20.45 -3.58 27.60
N ARG A 152 20.10 -2.71 26.64
CA ARG A 152 20.31 -1.25 26.72
C ARG A 152 19.06 -0.54 27.23
#